data_AF-A0A1G0FA78-F1
#
_entry.id   AF-A0A1G0FA78-F1
#
_cell.length_a   1.000
_cell.length_b   1.000
_cell.length_c   1.000
_cell.angle_alpha   90.00
_cell.angle_beta   90.00
_cell.angle_gamma   90.00
#
_symmetry.space_group_name_H-M   'P 1'
#
loop_
_entity.id
_entity.type
_entity.pdbx_description
1 polymer ?
#
loop_
_entity_poly.entity_id
_entity_poly.type
_entity_poly.pdbx_seq_one_letter_code
_entity_poly.pdbx_strand_id
1 'polypeptide(L)'
;MDQQIQFYTAVTVVILVLLLVWLLWTFRAKKNTQPLHHGSPEKKSTNYNYLAGDDVVASKLDLARSYIDMGDKENARDILLSVLQEGNNKQKAEAKELLHKI
;
A
#
# COMPACT_ATOMS: atom_id res chain seq x y z
N MET A 1 -37.90 -20.07 -38.44
CA MET A 1 -37.02 -18.93 -38.16
C MET A 1 -36.11 -19.35 -37.01
N ASP A 2 -34.85 -19.60 -37.36
CA ASP A 2 -33.92 -20.51 -36.69
C ASP A 2 -33.28 -20.00 -35.40
N GLN A 3 -33.37 -20.81 -34.34
CA GLN A 3 -32.63 -20.61 -33.07
C GLN A 3 -31.10 -20.57 -33.29
N GLN A 4 -30.59 -21.19 -34.35
CA GLN A 4 -29.16 -21.10 -34.68
C GLN A 4 -28.72 -19.66 -34.97
N ILE A 5 -29.53 -18.87 -35.71
CA ILE A 5 -29.18 -17.49 -36.05
C ILE A 5 -29.08 -16.63 -34.78
N GLN A 6 -29.98 -16.85 -33.81
CA GLN A 6 -29.97 -16.13 -32.53
C GLN A 6 -28.74 -16.47 -31.65
N PHE A 7 -28.21 -17.69 -31.74
CA PHE A 7 -27.00 -18.07 -31.02
C PHE A 7 -25.76 -17.38 -31.61
N TYR A 8 -25.62 -17.38 -32.94
CA TYR A 8 -24.49 -16.72 -33.59
C TYR A 8 -24.50 -15.20 -33.39
N THR A 9 -25.66 -14.55 -33.46
CA THR A 9 -25.79 -13.11 -33.18
C THR A 9 -25.44 -12.77 -31.72
N ALA A 10 -25.89 -13.59 -30.76
CA ALA A 10 -25.54 -13.40 -29.35
C ALA A 10 -24.02 -13.56 -29.09
N VAL A 11 -23.41 -14.61 -29.62
CA VAL A 11 -21.98 -14.89 -29.44
C VAL A 11 -21.12 -13.80 -30.09
N THR A 12 -21.48 -13.34 -31.29
CA THR A 12 -20.74 -12.28 -31.99
C THR A 12 -20.77 -10.94 -31.27
N VAL A 13 -21.91 -10.54 -30.70
CA VAL A 13 -22.00 -9.29 -29.92
C VAL A 13 -21.14 -9.36 -28.66
N VAL A 14 -21.11 -10.50 -27.96
CA VAL A 14 -20.25 -10.69 -26.77
C VAL A 14 -18.78 -10.58 -27.13
N ILE A 15 -18.34 -11.20 -28.23
CA ILE A 15 -16.95 -11.11 -28.70
C ILE A 15 -16.59 -9.67 -29.08
N LEU A 16 -17.48 -8.92 -29.75
CA LEU A 16 -17.24 -7.52 -30.10
C LEU A 16 -17.11 -6.62 -28.86
N VAL A 17 -17.92 -6.85 -27.82
CA VAL A 17 -17.82 -6.10 -26.56
C VAL A 17 -16.51 -6.43 -25.84
N LEU A 18 -16.11 -7.71 -25.79
CA LEU A 18 -14.84 -8.12 -25.20
C LEU A 18 -13.64 -7.56 -25.98
N LEU A 19 -13.71 -7.51 -27.32
CA LEU A 19 -12.70 -6.87 -28.17
C LEU A 19 -12.65 -5.35 -27.97
N LEU A 20 -13.79 -4.68 -27.81
CA LEU A 20 -13.83 -3.24 -27.51
C LEU A 20 -13.26 -2.93 -26.13
N VAL A 21 -13.57 -3.74 -25.12
CA VAL A 21 -13.00 -3.61 -23.76
C VAL A 21 -11.49 -3.87 -23.79
N TRP A 22 -11.05 -4.90 -24.52
CA TRP A 22 -9.63 -5.20 -24.72
C TRP A 22 -8.92 -4.05 -25.44
N LEU A 23 -9.54 -3.48 -26.48
CA LEU A 23 -9.03 -2.34 -27.24
C LEU A 23 -8.94 -1.08 -26.36
N LEU A 24 -9.97 -0.79 -25.55
CA LEU A 24 -9.96 0.33 -24.60
C LEU A 24 -8.90 0.14 -23.49
N TRP A 25 -8.58 -1.10 -23.12
CA TRP A 25 -7.55 -1.39 -22.14
C TRP A 25 -6.12 -1.22 -22.69
N THR A 26 -5.91 -1.35 -24.01
CA THR A 26 -4.60 -1.05 -24.64
C THR A 26 -4.17 0.41 -24.47
N PHE A 27 -5.13 1.31 -24.22
CA PHE A 27 -4.89 2.74 -24.08
C PHE A 27 -4.62 3.20 -22.66
N ARG A 28 -4.59 2.28 -21.67
CA ARG A 28 -4.16 2.63 -20.31
C ARG A 28 -2.65 2.78 -20.29
N ALA A 29 -2.21 3.95 -20.72
CA ALA A 29 -0.84 4.42 -20.79
C ALA A 29 -0.06 4.08 -19.52
N LYS A 30 1.02 3.34 -19.72
CA LYS A 30 2.05 3.01 -18.74
C LYS A 30 2.73 4.30 -18.29
N LYS A 31 2.38 4.82 -17.11
CA LYS A 31 3.11 5.94 -16.51
C LYS A 31 4.54 5.49 -16.15
N ASN A 32 5.46 6.27 -16.70
CA ASN A 32 6.91 6.18 -16.70
C ASN A 32 7.52 5.83 -15.32
N THR A 33 8.43 4.87 -15.26
CA THR A 33 9.45 4.86 -14.19
C THR A 33 10.78 4.53 -14.85
N GLN A 34 11.66 5.52 -14.80
CA GLN A 34 12.96 5.58 -15.43
C GLN A 34 13.92 4.62 -14.70
N PRO A 35 14.63 3.72 -15.39
CA PRO A 35 15.85 3.16 -14.84
C PRO A 35 16.98 4.19 -15.00
N LEU A 36 17.41 4.79 -13.88
CA LEU A 36 18.51 5.75 -13.81
C LEU A 36 19.87 5.08 -14.08
N HIS A 37 20.66 5.64 -15.01
CA HIS A 37 22.11 5.52 -14.97
C HIS A 37 22.78 6.79 -15.49
N HIS A 38 23.28 7.62 -14.57
CA HIS A 38 24.43 8.51 -14.81
C HIS A 38 25.08 8.81 -13.46
N GLY A 39 26.37 8.49 -13.35
CA GLY A 39 27.18 8.78 -12.18
C GLY A 39 27.62 10.25 -12.13
N SER A 40 27.34 10.90 -11.01
CA SER A 40 28.20 11.89 -10.36
C SER A 40 27.70 12.11 -8.92
N PRO A 41 28.59 12.36 -7.94
CA PRO A 41 28.26 12.37 -6.53
C PRO A 41 27.67 13.72 -6.14
N GLU A 42 26.37 13.80 -5.91
CA GLU A 42 25.79 14.95 -5.23
C GLU A 42 24.76 14.52 -4.18
N LYS A 43 25.11 14.76 -2.92
CA LYS A 43 24.25 14.60 -1.75
C LYS A 43 22.97 15.43 -1.90
N LYS A 44 21.80 14.78 -2.03
CA LYS A 44 20.54 15.15 -1.35
C LYS A 44 19.40 14.21 -1.76
N SER A 45 19.15 13.15 -0.99
CA SER A 45 17.92 12.35 -1.11
C SER A 45 17.63 11.48 0.12
N THR A 46 18.07 11.90 1.32
CA THR A 46 17.83 11.15 2.58
C THR A 46 16.67 11.69 3.43
N ASN A 47 15.85 12.63 2.94
CA ASN A 47 14.80 13.26 3.76
C ASN A 47 13.36 12.81 3.42
N TYR A 48 13.08 12.29 2.22
CA TYR A 48 11.71 11.93 1.84
C TYR A 48 11.22 10.61 2.46
N ASN A 49 12.11 9.65 2.72
CA ASN A 49 11.74 8.41 3.40
C ASN A 49 11.53 8.61 4.92
N TYR A 50 12.17 9.63 5.49
CA TYR A 50 12.06 9.93 6.93
C TYR A 50 10.70 10.55 7.27
N LEU A 51 10.22 11.50 6.46
CA LEU A 51 8.92 12.15 6.67
C LEU A 51 7.74 11.18 6.45
N ALA A 52 7.81 10.32 5.43
CA ALA A 52 6.79 9.29 5.22
C ALA A 52 6.83 8.20 6.32
N GLY A 53 8.03 7.88 6.83
CA GLY A 53 8.21 6.94 7.93
C GLY A 53 7.60 7.46 9.24
N ASP A 54 7.74 8.75 9.54
CA ASP A 54 7.19 9.36 10.76
C ASP A 54 5.65 9.21 10.83
N ASP A 55 4.92 9.45 9.73
CA ASP A 55 3.45 9.32 9.68
C ASP A 55 2.98 7.86 9.77
N VAL A 56 3.70 6.94 9.13
CA VAL A 56 3.41 5.51 9.19
C VAL A 56 3.64 4.97 10.61
N VAL A 57 4.72 5.39 11.27
CA VAL A 57 5.01 4.98 12.65
C VAL A 57 4.02 5.59 13.64
N ALA A 58 3.59 6.83 13.43
CA ALA A 58 2.51 7.43 14.24
C ALA A 58 1.21 6.61 14.13
N SER A 59 0.86 6.18 12.91
CA SER A 59 -0.30 5.31 12.69
C SER A 59 -0.15 3.94 13.37
N LYS A 60 1.06 3.37 13.41
CA LYS A 60 1.36 2.14 14.16
C LYS A 60 1.15 2.33 15.67
N LEU A 61 1.53 3.48 16.24
CA LEU A 61 1.27 3.79 17.66
C LEU A 61 -0.23 3.86 17.96
N ASP A 62 -1.02 4.49 17.10
CA ASP A 62 -2.48 4.56 17.25
C ASP A 62 -3.13 3.18 17.17
N LEU A 63 -2.66 2.34 16.25
CA LEU A 63 -3.12 0.96 16.12
C LEU A 63 -2.79 0.13 17.37
N ALA A 64 -1.56 0.25 17.91
CA ALA A 64 -1.17 -0.44 19.13
C ALA A 64 -2.04 -0.04 20.33
N ARG A 65 -2.36 1.26 20.49
CA ARG A 65 -3.27 1.73 21.55
C ARG A 65 -4.64 1.08 21.45
N SER A 66 -5.21 1.01 20.25
CA SER A 66 -6.49 0.33 20.01
C SER A 66 -6.44 -1.15 20.43
N TYR A 67 -5.36 -1.87 20.11
CA TYR A 67 -5.18 -3.25 20.55
C TYR A 67 -5.09 -3.38 22.08
N ILE A 68 -4.41 -2.45 22.76
CA ILE A 68 -4.37 -2.40 24.23
C ILE A 68 -5.78 -2.20 24.80
N ASP A 69 -6.55 -1.27 24.24
CA ASP A 69 -7.91 -0.96 24.68
C ASP A 69 -8.87 -2.14 24.46
N MET A 70 -8.63 -2.95 23.43
CA MET A 70 -9.35 -4.21 23.17
C MET A 70 -8.87 -5.39 24.05
N GLY A 71 -7.81 -5.21 24.84
CA GLY A 71 -7.21 -6.25 25.70
C GLY A 71 -6.26 -7.21 24.97
N ASP A 72 -5.99 -6.97 23.68
CA ASP A 72 -5.12 -7.77 22.84
C ASP A 72 -3.66 -7.29 22.95
N LYS A 73 -3.07 -7.55 24.11
CA LYS A 73 -1.73 -7.06 24.48
C LYS A 73 -0.61 -7.68 23.64
N GLU A 74 -0.77 -8.92 23.17
CA GLU A 74 0.23 -9.61 22.35
C GLU A 74 0.39 -8.90 20.99
N ASN A 75 -0.72 -8.65 20.28
CA ASN A 75 -0.67 -7.93 19.00
C ASN A 75 -0.21 -6.48 19.18
N ALA A 76 -0.60 -5.82 20.28
CA ALA A 76 -0.09 -4.49 20.60
C ALA A 76 1.44 -4.49 20.79
N ARG A 77 1.98 -5.49 21.49
CA ARG A 77 3.41 -5.61 21.77
C ARG A 77 4.24 -5.69 20.50
N ASP A 78 3.85 -6.53 19.54
CA ASP A 78 4.57 -6.71 18.27
C ASP A 78 4.64 -5.41 17.45
N ILE A 79 3.54 -4.66 17.45
CA ILE A 79 3.48 -3.35 16.79
C ILE A 79 4.39 -2.34 17.51
N LEU A 80 4.36 -2.30 18.85
CA LEU A 80 5.21 -1.40 19.64
C LEU A 80 6.69 -1.71 19.47
N LEU A 81 7.09 -2.98 19.35
CA LEU A 81 8.47 -3.36 19.03
C LEU A 81 8.91 -2.85 17.65
N SER A 82 8.01 -2.88 16.67
CA SER A 82 8.27 -2.31 15.34
C SER A 82 8.47 -0.78 15.42
N VAL A 83 7.67 -0.08 16.22
CA VAL A 83 7.83 1.36 16.50
C VAL A 83 9.18 1.65 17.16
N LEU A 84 9.68 0.79 18.06
CA LEU A 84 11.00 0.95 18.67
C LEU A 84 12.16 0.85 17.66
N GLN A 85 11.97 0.11 16.58
CA GLN A 85 12.98 -0.02 15.53
C GLN A 85 12.91 1.16 14.55
N GLU A 86 11.71 1.44 14.04
CA GLU A 86 11.49 2.36 12.91
C GLU A 86 11.25 3.83 13.31
N GLY A 87 10.76 4.09 14.52
CA GLY A 87 10.30 5.42 14.92
C GLY A 87 11.40 6.42 15.24
N ASN A 88 11.02 7.69 15.34
CA ASN A 88 11.88 8.73 15.88
C ASN A 88 11.95 8.69 17.42
N ASN A 89 12.82 9.49 18.03
CA ASN A 89 13.05 9.49 19.49
C ASN A 89 11.76 9.65 20.31
N LYS A 90 10.82 10.49 19.85
CA LYS A 90 9.55 10.73 20.53
C LYS A 90 8.66 9.49 20.46
N GLN A 91 8.51 8.91 19.27
CA GLN A 91 7.71 7.70 19.04
C GLN A 91 8.28 6.49 19.79
N LYS A 92 9.61 6.35 19.84
CA LYS A 92 10.27 5.29 20.61
C LYS A 92 10.04 5.45 22.12
N ALA A 93 10.10 6.68 22.64
CA ALA A 93 9.82 6.93 24.05
C ALA A 93 8.37 6.54 24.40
N GLU A 94 7.42 6.96 23.57
CA GLU A 94 6.01 6.65 23.73
C GLU A 94 5.73 5.14 23.64
N ALA A 95 6.36 4.43 22.70
CA ALA A 95 6.23 2.98 22.61
C ALA A 95 6.75 2.26 23.85
N LYS A 96 7.85 2.74 24.46
CA LYS A 96 8.35 2.18 25.74
C LYS A 96 7.36 2.39 26.88
N GLU A 97 6.73 3.56 26.96
CA GLU A 97 5.72 3.84 27.97
C GLU A 97 4.50 2.92 27.82
N LEU A 98 4.04 2.68 26.59
CA LEU A 98 2.94 1.76 26.32
C LEU A 98 3.31 0.31 26.65
N LEU A 99 4.55 -0.12 26.32
CA LEU A 99 5.06 -1.45 26.69
C LEU A 99 5.13 -1.68 28.19
N HIS A 100 5.35 -0.63 29.00
CA HIS A 100 5.33 -0.75 30.47
C HIS A 100 3.91 -0.86 31.04
N LYS A 101 2.87 -0.48 30.28
CA LYS A 101 1.47 -0.50 30.73
C LYS A 101 0.77 -1.83 30.47
N ILE A 102 1.32 -2.66 29.58
CA ILE A 102 0.76 -3.98 29.23
C ILE A 102 1.40 -5.10 30.04
#